data_AF-A0A4V1URV2-F1
#
_entry.id   AF-A0A4V1URV2-F1
#
_cell.length_a   1.000
_cell.length_b   1.000
_cell.length_c   1.000
_cell.angle_alpha   90.00
_cell.angle_beta   90.00
_cell.angle_gamma   90.00
#
_symmetry.space_group_name_H-M   'P 1'
#
loop_
_entity.id
_entity.type
_entity.pdbx_description
1 polymer ?
#
loop_
_entity_poly.entity_id
_entity_poly.type
_entity_poly.pdbx_seq_one_letter_code
_entity_poly.pdbx_strand_id
1 'polypeptide(L)'
;MAGYQFAHIASHSRKGNDRPYSSVSDVTAEAARIPEACPHVSNPKPPNILFGVAPDTIPAILEQRIALAKARSHGKSMRPIRVDTHVMESQVHSHPAYINPPPSDVANPSAAWLGEAACAADYTQWKALTLDFILWDAERRGLEVLSIVEHLDESHPHIHAYLAPNNARHDAKSTHLGHIAARRAAKEGASKKFQDIAYAEAMRSWQDDVYFRIGRPCGLTRFGPGVDRLTREEWHRRKHESALLKETQLQADATRAEGKTAEDALARTLDSIDDGVRQRENLRVAIRGATTEVETLKGEAADLEQSKEQLASEIAALEDRRKSSEREVDQRQRQLAELARATAAEEAKASAAQQRSRQAERERSERAIEHDAQMAEREGVVVRLEEEANIRSLAAAAAAEAASVKRAAILAQREHDLEAQRRLIETQSVQVELVGRAVTDSALAIVEDGSVRGFSMDERAMNDRETQAYRAIWTDTLKDFARRVARAVASLKARLEKLVQGETKLSQEQGALQKQRADYSRSMAILRGNQDRLREDVESLAKQRSALAPVVEGAANFETAWTAIPLDQRVPSVAEALNKASLLQQAAGIDGVFSDPARSKKPEGEGPSSRVERPDLDSGRE
;
A
#
# COMPACT_ATOMS: atom_id res chain seq x y z
N MET A 1 6.25 1.05 27.71
CA MET A 1 7.29 1.86 27.01
C MET A 1 6.67 2.64 25.87
N ALA A 2 7.38 3.63 25.31
CA ALA A 2 6.86 4.52 24.26
C ALA A 2 7.88 4.68 23.11
N GLY A 3 7.63 4.03 21.96
CA GLY A 3 8.51 4.02 20.78
C GLY A 3 7.78 3.58 19.50
N TYR A 4 8.51 3.28 18.43
CA TYR A 4 7.98 2.64 17.22
C TYR A 4 8.62 1.27 17.01
N GLN A 5 7.94 0.37 16.29
CA GLN A 5 8.52 -0.92 15.91
C GLN A 5 9.65 -0.71 14.89
N PHE A 6 10.70 -1.53 14.98
CA PHE A 6 11.63 -1.71 13.88
C PHE A 6 11.75 -3.20 13.56
N ALA A 7 11.45 -3.56 12.33
CA ALA A 7 11.63 -4.89 11.78
C ALA A 7 12.05 -4.78 10.31
N HIS A 8 12.83 -5.72 9.81
CA HIS A 8 13.24 -5.80 8.41
C HIS A 8 13.46 -7.26 8.01
N ILE A 9 13.23 -7.59 6.73
CA ILE A 9 13.72 -8.83 6.12
C ILE A 9 14.52 -8.52 4.87
N ALA A 10 15.58 -9.29 4.67
CA ALA A 10 16.42 -9.27 3.49
C ALA A 10 16.69 -10.70 2.99
N SER A 11 17.29 -10.83 1.80
CA SER A 11 17.74 -12.12 1.29
C SER A 11 19.18 -12.00 0.78
N HIS A 12 19.97 -13.05 1.00
CA HIS A 12 21.42 -13.04 0.79
C HIS A 12 21.86 -14.16 -0.16
N SER A 13 22.79 -13.85 -1.06
CA SER A 13 23.46 -14.82 -1.94
C SER A 13 24.83 -15.20 -1.37
N ARG A 14 25.41 -16.28 -1.87
CA ARG A 14 26.78 -16.68 -1.48
C ARG A 14 27.84 -15.70 -1.98
N LYS A 15 27.59 -15.05 -3.13
CA LYS A 15 28.50 -14.03 -3.68
C LYS A 15 28.39 -12.68 -2.96
N GLY A 16 27.20 -12.36 -2.42
CA GLY A 16 26.87 -10.98 -2.06
C GLY A 16 26.67 -10.09 -3.30
N ASN A 17 26.85 -8.79 -3.09
CA ASN A 17 26.89 -7.74 -4.10
C ASN A 17 28.08 -6.80 -3.81
N ASP A 18 28.23 -5.70 -4.56
CA ASP A 18 29.38 -4.80 -4.44
C ASP A 18 29.39 -3.93 -3.16
N ARG A 19 28.43 -4.15 -2.24
CA ARG A 19 28.38 -3.52 -0.91
C ARG A 19 28.91 -4.49 0.15
N PRO A 20 29.61 -3.99 1.18
CA PRO A 20 29.96 -4.82 2.34
C PRO A 20 28.70 -5.31 3.06
N TYR A 21 28.82 -6.40 3.83
CA TYR A 21 27.73 -7.01 4.61
C TYR A 21 26.54 -7.45 3.74
N SER A 22 26.84 -8.11 2.61
CA SER A 22 25.82 -8.46 1.61
C SER A 22 25.78 -9.95 1.26
N SER A 23 26.89 -10.67 1.40
CA SER A 23 26.94 -12.12 1.24
C SER A 23 26.38 -12.83 2.48
N VAL A 24 26.02 -14.11 2.32
CA VAL A 24 25.69 -15.00 3.45
C VAL A 24 26.82 -14.98 4.49
N SER A 25 28.07 -15.13 4.04
CA SER A 25 29.23 -15.20 4.94
C SER A 25 29.43 -13.91 5.71
N ASP A 26 29.29 -12.75 5.06
CA ASP A 26 29.51 -11.44 5.71
C ASP A 26 28.53 -11.25 6.87
N VAL A 27 27.23 -11.41 6.60
CA VAL A 27 26.17 -11.13 7.59
C VAL A 27 26.12 -12.17 8.70
N THR A 28 26.64 -13.38 8.48
CA THR A 28 26.79 -14.39 9.54
C THR A 28 28.07 -14.22 10.34
N ALA A 29 29.16 -13.76 9.73
CA ALA A 29 30.40 -13.45 10.43
C ALA A 29 30.24 -12.21 11.34
N GLU A 30 29.52 -11.20 10.87
CA GLU A 30 29.17 -9.98 11.61
C GLU A 30 28.33 -10.30 12.86
N ALA A 31 27.31 -11.16 12.74
CA ALA A 31 26.49 -11.59 13.88
C ALA A 31 27.15 -12.64 14.77
N ALA A 32 28.14 -13.40 14.26
CA ALA A 32 29.03 -14.20 15.10
C ALA A 32 30.08 -13.35 15.85
N ARG A 33 30.13 -12.03 15.60
CA ARG A 33 31.15 -11.10 16.11
C ARG A 33 32.59 -11.56 15.83
N ILE A 34 32.82 -12.09 14.62
CA ILE A 34 34.18 -12.39 14.15
C ILE A 34 34.96 -11.06 14.08
N PRO A 35 36.17 -10.94 14.65
CA PRO A 35 36.83 -9.64 14.88
C PRO A 35 36.97 -8.73 13.66
N GLU A 36 37.20 -9.30 12.47
CA GLU A 36 37.33 -8.55 11.21
C GLU A 36 35.97 -8.15 10.58
N ALA A 37 34.87 -8.76 11.03
CA ALA A 37 33.53 -8.60 10.48
C ALA A 37 32.62 -7.65 11.30
N CYS A 38 33.05 -7.15 12.45
CA CYS A 38 32.27 -6.22 13.28
C CYS A 38 33.04 -4.94 13.71
N PRO A 39 33.73 -4.22 12.81
CA PRO A 39 34.62 -3.10 13.16
C PRO A 39 33.91 -1.87 13.74
N HIS A 40 32.58 -1.80 13.65
CA HIS A 40 31.77 -0.71 14.21
C HIS A 40 31.31 -0.97 15.66
N VAL A 41 31.50 -2.19 16.17
CA VAL A 41 31.14 -2.58 17.55
C VAL A 41 32.35 -2.33 18.44
N SER A 42 32.23 -1.42 19.41
CA SER A 42 33.36 -0.96 20.22
C SER A 42 33.86 -1.98 21.25
N ASN A 43 33.00 -2.90 21.69
CA ASN A 43 33.33 -3.98 22.61
C ASN A 43 32.46 -5.22 22.29
N PRO A 44 32.78 -5.96 21.20
CA PRO A 44 31.96 -7.06 20.73
C PRO A 44 31.87 -8.18 21.76
N LYS A 45 30.65 -8.63 22.04
CA LYS A 45 30.38 -9.77 22.94
C LYS A 45 29.93 -10.99 22.12
N PRO A 46 30.23 -12.23 22.53
CA PRO A 46 29.65 -13.40 21.88
C PRO A 46 28.13 -13.28 21.79
N PRO A 47 27.50 -13.57 20.63
CA PRO A 47 26.06 -13.42 20.44
C PRO A 47 25.28 -14.37 21.36
N ASN A 48 24.16 -13.92 21.89
CA ASN A 48 23.28 -14.79 22.67
C ASN A 48 22.39 -15.60 21.72
N ILE A 49 22.69 -16.89 21.55
CA ILE A 49 21.93 -17.78 20.66
C ILE A 49 20.63 -18.18 21.36
N LEU A 50 19.51 -17.66 20.86
CA LEU A 50 18.17 -17.93 21.38
C LEU A 50 17.53 -19.18 20.75
N PHE A 51 17.95 -19.53 19.52
CA PHE A 51 17.49 -20.73 18.82
C PHE A 51 18.52 -21.17 17.77
N GLY A 52 18.60 -22.48 17.49
CA GLY A 52 19.37 -23.02 16.37
C GLY A 52 20.89 -23.08 16.61
N VAL A 53 21.67 -22.83 15.55
CA VAL A 53 23.14 -22.94 15.56
C VAL A 53 23.84 -21.58 15.70
N ALA A 54 25.15 -21.59 15.95
CA ALA A 54 25.98 -20.38 15.89
C ALA A 54 26.04 -19.82 14.45
N PRO A 55 25.93 -18.49 14.23
CA PRO A 55 25.78 -17.92 12.90
C PRO A 55 26.91 -18.27 11.92
N ASP A 56 28.16 -18.31 12.38
CA ASP A 56 29.36 -18.66 11.62
C ASP A 56 29.32 -20.06 10.99
N THR A 57 28.50 -20.97 11.51
CA THR A 57 28.31 -22.33 10.96
C THR A 57 27.33 -22.38 9.78
N ILE A 58 26.48 -21.36 9.61
CA ILE A 58 25.42 -21.32 8.58
C ILE A 58 25.96 -21.42 7.14
N PRO A 59 27.06 -20.75 6.74
CA PRO A 59 27.62 -20.92 5.40
C PRO A 59 27.94 -22.38 5.05
N ALA A 60 28.49 -23.14 5.99
CA ALA A 60 28.81 -24.55 5.79
C ALA A 60 27.55 -25.43 5.65
N ILE A 61 26.52 -25.16 6.46
CA ILE A 61 25.21 -25.83 6.36
C ILE A 61 24.57 -25.59 4.99
N LEU A 62 24.61 -24.35 4.50
CA LEU A 62 24.04 -23.99 3.20
C LEU A 62 24.82 -24.60 2.02
N GLU A 63 26.16 -24.64 2.08
CA GLU A 63 26.98 -25.35 1.08
C GLU A 63 26.65 -26.86 1.05
N GLN A 64 26.51 -27.50 2.22
CA GLN A 64 26.15 -28.91 2.31
C GLN A 64 24.76 -29.17 1.69
N ARG A 65 23.76 -28.31 1.97
CA ARG A 65 22.42 -28.39 1.37
C ARG A 65 22.46 -28.25 -0.16
N ILE A 66 23.22 -27.27 -0.67
CA ILE A 66 23.39 -27.04 -2.12
C ILE A 66 24.08 -28.23 -2.79
N ALA A 67 25.09 -28.82 -2.16
CA ALA A 67 25.77 -30.03 -2.64
C ALA A 67 24.84 -31.24 -2.68
N LEU A 68 24.02 -31.45 -1.64
CA LEU A 68 23.02 -32.52 -1.59
C LEU A 68 21.91 -32.33 -2.63
N ALA A 69 21.43 -31.10 -2.85
CA ALA A 69 20.47 -30.78 -3.90
C ALA A 69 21.04 -31.09 -5.31
N LYS A 70 22.33 -30.84 -5.54
CA LYS A 70 23.03 -31.23 -6.76
C LYS A 70 23.06 -32.76 -6.93
N ALA A 71 23.38 -33.52 -5.88
CA ALA A 71 23.44 -34.99 -5.92
C ALA A 71 22.07 -35.66 -6.15
N ARG A 72 21.02 -35.14 -5.53
CA ARG A 72 19.63 -35.63 -5.68
C ARG A 72 19.05 -35.45 -7.09
N SER A 73 19.71 -34.69 -7.97
CA SER A 73 19.22 -34.47 -9.34
C SER A 73 19.40 -35.65 -10.31
N HIS A 74 20.15 -36.70 -9.90
CA HIS A 74 20.19 -38.03 -10.54
C HIS A 74 20.29 -38.00 -12.08
N GLY A 75 21.25 -37.26 -12.62
CA GLY A 75 21.54 -37.23 -14.06
C GLY A 75 20.52 -36.48 -14.93
N LYS A 76 19.39 -36.01 -14.40
CA LYS A 76 18.56 -35.02 -15.08
C LYS A 76 19.31 -33.68 -15.06
N SER A 77 19.32 -32.96 -16.19
CA SER A 77 20.10 -31.72 -16.41
C SER A 77 19.57 -30.51 -15.63
N MET A 78 19.55 -30.61 -14.30
CA MET A 78 19.37 -29.49 -13.39
C MET A 78 20.66 -28.66 -13.40
N ARG A 79 20.58 -27.47 -14.01
CA ARG A 79 21.66 -26.48 -13.95
C ARG A 79 22.06 -26.24 -12.48
N PRO A 80 23.35 -26.13 -12.13
CA PRO A 80 23.78 -25.83 -10.76
C PRO A 80 23.04 -24.66 -10.13
N ILE A 81 22.90 -24.66 -8.80
CA ILE A 81 22.48 -23.46 -8.06
C ILE A 81 23.64 -22.47 -8.17
N ARG A 82 23.37 -21.31 -8.78
CA ARG A 82 24.41 -20.32 -9.06
C ARG A 82 24.84 -19.62 -7.78
N VAL A 83 26.06 -19.08 -7.76
CA VAL A 83 26.60 -18.37 -6.58
C VAL A 83 25.88 -17.04 -6.31
N ASP A 84 25.24 -16.46 -7.33
CA ASP A 84 24.38 -15.27 -7.26
C ASP A 84 22.93 -15.57 -6.80
N THR A 85 22.55 -16.85 -6.67
CA THR A 85 21.23 -17.22 -6.16
C THR A 85 21.18 -16.87 -4.68
N HIS A 86 20.10 -16.21 -4.26
CA HIS A 86 19.90 -15.91 -2.84
C HIS A 86 19.45 -17.20 -2.16
N VAL A 87 20.16 -17.64 -1.13
CA VAL A 87 19.99 -18.96 -0.49
C VAL A 87 19.61 -18.88 0.98
N MET A 88 19.52 -17.67 1.52
CA MET A 88 19.16 -17.37 2.90
C MET A 88 18.30 -16.12 2.95
N GLU A 89 17.35 -16.07 3.87
CA GLU A 89 16.71 -14.84 4.33
C GLU A 89 17.25 -14.47 5.72
N SER A 90 17.35 -13.17 5.98
CA SER A 90 17.55 -12.64 7.33
C SER A 90 16.31 -11.89 7.77
N GLN A 91 16.00 -11.91 9.07
CA GLN A 91 15.13 -10.93 9.72
C GLN A 91 15.93 -10.18 10.78
N VAL A 92 15.68 -8.89 10.91
CA VAL A 92 16.24 -8.06 11.99
C VAL A 92 15.07 -7.37 12.69
N HIS A 93 14.96 -7.54 13.99
CA HIS A 93 13.96 -6.90 14.84
C HIS A 93 14.68 -6.10 15.93
N SER A 94 14.41 -4.80 16.06
CA SER A 94 15.12 -3.92 17.00
C SER A 94 14.14 -3.25 17.96
N HIS A 95 14.48 -3.28 19.25
CA HIS A 95 13.66 -2.69 20.30
C HIS A 95 14.12 -1.24 20.58
N PRO A 96 13.21 -0.28 20.81
CA PRO A 96 13.56 1.15 20.92
C PRO A 96 14.22 1.56 22.25
N ALA A 97 14.31 0.66 23.24
CA ALA A 97 15.08 0.92 24.46
C ALA A 97 16.59 1.01 24.16
N TYR A 98 17.33 1.73 24.97
CA TYR A 98 18.80 1.65 24.95
C TYR A 98 19.30 0.47 25.79
N ILE A 99 20.45 -0.11 25.44
CA ILE A 99 21.11 -1.14 26.27
C ILE A 99 21.72 -0.50 27.54
N ASN A 100 22.44 0.60 27.36
CA ASN A 100 23.04 1.41 28.42
C ASN A 100 22.24 2.71 28.62
N PRO A 101 22.46 3.49 29.70
CA PRO A 101 21.85 4.81 29.83
C PRO A 101 22.11 5.67 28.58
N PRO A 102 21.10 6.38 28.05
CA PRO A 102 21.26 7.18 26.84
C PRO A 102 22.30 8.30 27.07
N PRO A 103 23.15 8.63 26.09
CA PRO A 103 24.06 9.77 26.17
C PRO A 103 23.32 11.09 26.48
N SER A 104 23.95 11.95 27.27
CA SER A 104 23.33 13.16 27.82
C SER A 104 23.00 14.25 26.77
N ASP A 105 23.54 14.12 25.56
CA ASP A 105 23.34 14.96 24.39
C ASP A 105 22.21 14.48 23.47
N VAL A 106 21.62 13.29 23.71
CA VAL A 106 20.46 12.82 22.94
C VAL A 106 19.22 13.66 23.29
N ALA A 107 18.46 14.06 22.27
CA ALA A 107 17.28 14.95 22.37
C ALA A 107 16.08 14.40 23.17
N ASN A 108 16.24 13.32 23.93
CA ASN A 108 15.24 12.79 24.87
C ASN A 108 15.94 12.15 26.10
N PRO A 109 16.30 12.94 27.13
CA PRO A 109 16.99 12.45 28.34
C PRO A 109 16.16 11.51 29.23
N SER A 110 14.91 11.23 28.86
CA SER A 110 14.02 10.22 29.47
C SER A 110 13.79 9.01 28.55
N ALA A 111 14.77 8.66 27.70
CA ALA A 111 14.70 7.46 26.90
C ALA A 111 14.97 6.21 27.78
N ALA A 112 14.00 5.30 27.81
CA ALA A 112 14.09 4.07 28.61
C ALA A 112 15.26 3.18 28.17
N TRP A 113 15.92 2.56 29.14
CA TRP A 113 17.10 1.71 28.91
C TRP A 113 17.04 0.45 29.79
N LEU A 114 17.72 -0.63 29.40
CA LEU A 114 17.45 -1.98 29.91
C LEU A 114 17.67 -2.19 31.43
N GLY A 115 18.41 -1.31 32.12
CA GLY A 115 18.57 -1.39 33.57
C GLY A 115 17.38 -0.87 34.38
N GLU A 116 16.41 -0.22 33.76
CA GLU A 116 15.13 0.12 34.42
C GLU A 116 14.24 -1.13 34.50
N ALA A 117 13.78 -1.51 35.69
CA ALA A 117 13.01 -2.76 35.87
C ALA A 117 11.76 -2.86 34.97
N ALA A 118 11.03 -1.75 34.76
CA ALA A 118 9.87 -1.71 33.85
C ALA A 118 10.28 -1.87 32.37
N CYS A 119 11.43 -1.32 31.99
CA CYS A 119 12.01 -1.48 30.65
C CYS A 119 12.46 -2.92 30.40
N ALA A 120 13.11 -3.56 31.38
CA ALA A 120 13.51 -4.97 31.32
C ALA A 120 12.31 -5.92 31.17
N ALA A 121 11.20 -5.65 31.88
CA ALA A 121 9.95 -6.40 31.73
C ALA A 121 9.32 -6.22 30.34
N ASP A 122 9.21 -4.97 29.87
CA ASP A 122 8.71 -4.66 28.52
C ASP A 122 9.56 -5.34 27.42
N TYR A 123 10.89 -5.33 27.57
CA TYR A 123 11.83 -5.99 26.66
C TYR A 123 11.71 -7.52 26.69
N THR A 124 11.50 -8.11 27.87
CA THR A 124 11.31 -9.56 28.01
C THR A 124 10.06 -10.03 27.28
N GLN A 125 8.95 -9.28 27.41
CA GLN A 125 7.72 -9.53 26.66
C GLN A 125 7.94 -9.36 25.14
N TRP A 126 8.60 -8.28 24.73
CA TRP A 126 8.92 -8.02 23.32
C TRP A 126 9.76 -9.13 22.70
N LYS A 127 10.77 -9.62 23.42
CA LYS A 127 11.61 -10.74 22.99
C LYS A 127 10.78 -11.99 22.76
N ALA A 128 9.97 -12.41 23.75
CA ALA A 128 9.15 -13.61 23.62
C ALA A 128 8.23 -13.56 22.38
N LEU A 129 7.48 -12.46 22.21
CA LEU A 129 6.60 -12.26 21.05
C LEU A 129 7.37 -12.20 19.72
N THR A 130 8.61 -11.69 19.73
CA THR A 130 9.47 -11.65 18.54
C THR A 130 9.92 -13.04 18.13
N LEU A 131 10.27 -13.92 19.07
CA LEU A 131 10.61 -15.32 18.80
C LEU A 131 9.40 -16.08 18.23
N ASP A 132 8.24 -15.96 18.89
CA ASP A 132 7.00 -16.59 18.44
C ASP A 132 6.61 -16.14 17.03
N PHE A 133 6.77 -14.84 16.73
CA PHE A 133 6.55 -14.29 15.40
C PHE A 133 7.51 -14.86 14.36
N ILE A 134 8.81 -14.93 14.65
CA ILE A 134 9.83 -15.44 13.71
C ILE A 134 9.55 -16.89 13.35
N LEU A 135 9.22 -17.73 14.34
CA LEU A 135 8.89 -19.14 14.14
C LEU A 135 7.60 -19.30 13.32
N TRP A 136 6.54 -18.56 13.66
CA TRP A 136 5.27 -18.55 12.93
C TRP A 136 5.40 -18.06 11.47
N ASP A 137 6.14 -16.98 11.24
CA ASP A 137 6.40 -16.43 9.90
C ASP A 137 7.25 -17.39 9.06
N ALA A 138 8.23 -18.07 9.68
CA ALA A 138 9.03 -19.09 9.02
C ALA A 138 8.16 -20.27 8.53
N GLU A 139 7.35 -20.85 9.43
CA GLU A 139 6.45 -21.97 9.13
C GLU A 139 5.46 -21.60 8.01
N ARG A 140 4.77 -20.46 8.15
CA ARG A 140 3.80 -19.93 7.16
C ARG A 140 4.42 -19.74 5.77
N ARG A 141 5.72 -19.42 5.69
CA ARG A 141 6.44 -19.15 4.43
C ARG A 141 7.27 -20.34 3.92
N GLY A 142 7.23 -21.50 4.58
CA GLY A 142 7.99 -22.68 4.17
C GLY A 142 9.51 -22.53 4.34
N LEU A 143 9.91 -21.72 5.33
CA LEU A 143 11.29 -21.47 5.71
C LEU A 143 11.66 -22.30 6.94
N GLU A 144 12.92 -22.72 7.00
CA GLU A 144 13.51 -23.33 8.18
C GLU A 144 14.37 -22.28 8.89
N VAL A 145 14.14 -22.06 10.19
CA VAL A 145 15.00 -21.18 11.00
C VAL A 145 16.29 -21.94 11.35
N LEU A 146 17.43 -21.41 10.89
CA LEU A 146 18.75 -21.97 11.19
C LEU A 146 19.33 -21.42 12.49
N SER A 147 19.10 -20.14 12.77
CA SER A 147 19.61 -19.47 13.97
C SER A 147 18.75 -18.25 14.32
N ILE A 148 18.58 -17.98 15.61
CA ILE A 148 18.10 -16.69 16.15
C ILE A 148 19.13 -16.24 17.19
N VAL A 149 19.67 -15.03 17.03
CA VAL A 149 20.66 -14.43 17.94
C VAL A 149 20.22 -13.06 18.43
N GLU A 150 20.53 -12.78 19.69
CA GLU A 150 20.30 -11.51 20.37
C GLU A 150 21.65 -10.79 20.60
N HIS A 151 21.69 -9.50 20.26
CA HIS A 151 22.85 -8.64 20.49
C HIS A 151 22.53 -7.60 21.58
N LEU A 152 23.43 -7.52 22.58
CA LEU A 152 23.37 -6.64 23.76
C LEU A 152 24.70 -5.85 23.94
N ASP A 153 25.38 -5.56 22.84
CA ASP A 153 26.70 -4.91 22.74
C ASP A 153 26.70 -3.67 21.81
N GLU A 154 25.53 -3.25 21.33
CA GLU A 154 25.32 -2.02 20.55
C GLU A 154 24.44 -1.00 21.32
N SER A 155 23.91 0.03 20.64
CA SER A 155 23.06 1.06 21.27
C SER A 155 21.67 0.53 21.66
N HIS A 156 21.06 -0.26 20.79
CA HIS A 156 19.70 -0.79 20.93
C HIS A 156 19.71 -2.32 20.89
N PRO A 157 18.95 -3.00 21.76
CA PRO A 157 18.91 -4.45 21.79
C PRO A 157 18.06 -4.96 20.62
N HIS A 158 18.61 -5.93 19.89
CA HIS A 158 18.01 -6.39 18.64
C HIS A 158 18.29 -7.88 18.41
N ILE A 159 17.42 -8.48 17.60
CA ILE A 159 17.38 -9.91 17.31
C ILE A 159 17.56 -10.09 15.80
N HIS A 160 18.57 -10.88 15.42
CA HIS A 160 18.74 -11.38 14.05
C HIS A 160 18.22 -12.82 13.97
N ALA A 161 17.49 -13.13 12.90
CA ALA A 161 17.10 -14.50 12.57
C ALA A 161 17.57 -14.85 11.17
N TYR A 162 18.12 -16.05 11.00
CA TYR A 162 18.65 -16.56 9.74
C TYR A 162 17.83 -17.77 9.30
N LEU A 163 17.26 -17.70 8.10
CA LEU A 163 16.30 -18.67 7.60
C LEU A 163 16.71 -19.21 6.24
N ALA A 164 16.52 -20.52 6.02
CA ALA A 164 16.81 -21.19 4.77
C ALA A 164 15.53 -21.70 4.10
N PRO A 165 15.36 -21.51 2.78
CA PRO A 165 14.19 -21.98 2.07
C PRO A 165 14.26 -23.48 1.76
N ASN A 166 13.20 -24.20 2.10
CA ASN A 166 13.06 -25.62 1.80
C ASN A 166 12.42 -25.84 0.40
N ASN A 167 13.10 -25.34 -0.65
CA ASN A 167 12.67 -25.51 -2.04
C ASN A 167 13.76 -26.11 -2.93
N ALA A 168 13.36 -26.68 -4.07
CA ALA A 168 14.24 -27.44 -4.98
C ALA A 168 15.40 -26.64 -5.61
N ARG A 169 15.42 -25.31 -5.48
CA ARG A 169 16.49 -24.42 -5.95
C ARG A 169 17.25 -23.72 -4.82
N HIS A 170 16.81 -23.93 -3.57
CA HIS A 170 17.14 -23.09 -2.42
C HIS A 170 17.04 -21.58 -2.73
N ASP A 171 16.07 -21.14 -3.56
CA ASP A 171 15.90 -19.72 -3.89
C ASP A 171 15.11 -19.00 -2.79
N ALA A 172 15.77 -18.17 -1.99
CA ALA A 172 15.14 -17.33 -0.97
C ALA A 172 14.20 -16.28 -1.57
N LYS A 173 14.39 -15.87 -2.83
CA LYS A 173 13.45 -14.96 -3.50
C LYS A 173 12.12 -15.64 -3.86
N SER A 174 11.96 -16.95 -3.65
CA SER A 174 10.66 -17.63 -3.80
C SER A 174 9.88 -17.77 -2.48
N THR A 175 10.48 -17.43 -1.34
CA THR A 175 9.85 -17.40 0.01
C THR A 175 9.66 -15.98 0.55
N HIS A 176 10.44 -15.02 0.04
CA HIS A 176 10.35 -13.61 0.41
C HIS A 176 9.11 -12.92 -0.20
N LEU A 177 8.19 -12.47 0.66
CA LEU A 177 6.86 -11.95 0.30
C LEU A 177 6.88 -10.88 -0.81
N GLY A 178 7.71 -9.84 -0.67
CA GLY A 178 7.86 -8.81 -1.70
C GLY A 178 8.29 -9.34 -3.08
N HIS A 179 9.23 -10.28 -3.12
CA HIS A 179 9.71 -10.88 -4.38
C HIS A 179 8.67 -11.82 -5.00
N ILE A 180 7.87 -12.51 -4.19
CA ILE A 180 6.72 -13.30 -4.68
C ILE A 180 5.70 -12.38 -5.36
N ALA A 181 5.30 -11.29 -4.70
CA ALA A 181 4.33 -10.32 -5.22
C ALA A 181 4.82 -9.67 -6.53
N ALA A 182 6.06 -9.17 -6.55
CA ALA A 182 6.67 -8.60 -7.76
C ALA A 182 6.74 -9.61 -8.92
N ARG A 183 7.13 -10.87 -8.64
CA ARG A 183 7.21 -11.94 -9.65
C ARG A 183 5.81 -12.32 -10.18
N ARG A 184 4.78 -12.29 -9.33
CA ARG A 184 3.39 -12.50 -9.74
C ARG A 184 2.92 -11.39 -10.69
N ALA A 185 3.08 -10.12 -10.30
CA ALA A 185 2.73 -8.98 -11.13
C ALA A 185 3.47 -9.01 -12.48
N ALA A 186 4.76 -9.36 -12.50
CA ALA A 186 5.52 -9.54 -13.74
C ALA A 186 4.95 -10.65 -14.65
N LYS A 187 4.50 -11.77 -14.08
CA LYS A 187 3.85 -12.86 -14.84
C LYS A 187 2.49 -12.45 -15.41
N GLU A 188 1.79 -11.55 -14.72
CA GLU A 188 0.52 -10.94 -15.14
C GLU A 188 0.73 -9.78 -16.16
N GLY A 189 1.96 -9.55 -16.62
CA GLY A 189 2.30 -8.55 -17.64
C GLY A 189 2.52 -7.13 -17.13
N ALA A 190 2.52 -6.93 -15.81
CA ALA A 190 2.62 -5.60 -15.22
C ALA A 190 4.00 -4.95 -15.42
N SER A 191 4.01 -3.63 -15.66
CA SER A 191 5.24 -2.85 -15.82
C SER A 191 6.11 -2.86 -14.56
N LYS A 192 7.39 -2.50 -14.70
CA LYS A 192 8.35 -2.50 -13.58
C LYS A 192 7.86 -1.64 -12.39
N LYS A 193 7.24 -0.49 -12.65
CA LYS A 193 6.62 0.39 -11.64
C LYS A 193 5.56 -0.35 -10.82
N PHE A 194 4.68 -1.12 -11.46
CA PHE A 194 3.64 -1.91 -10.78
C PHE A 194 4.20 -3.11 -10.01
N GLN A 195 5.28 -3.74 -10.50
CA GLN A 195 5.98 -4.80 -9.76
C GLN A 195 6.57 -4.26 -8.44
N ASP A 196 7.11 -3.03 -8.46
CA ASP A 196 7.67 -2.38 -7.27
C ASP A 196 6.58 -1.90 -6.29
N ILE A 197 5.40 -1.51 -6.79
CA ILE A 197 4.20 -1.27 -5.96
C ILE A 197 3.77 -2.58 -5.26
N ALA A 198 3.62 -3.67 -6.01
CA ALA A 198 3.24 -4.98 -5.45
C ALA A 198 4.26 -5.50 -4.41
N TYR A 199 5.56 -5.28 -4.64
CA TYR A 199 6.61 -5.53 -3.66
C TYR A 199 6.36 -4.73 -2.37
N ALA A 200 6.17 -3.41 -2.50
CA ALA A 200 5.99 -2.52 -1.36
C ALA A 200 4.71 -2.82 -0.57
N GLU A 201 3.63 -3.26 -1.23
CA GLU A 201 2.38 -3.68 -0.57
C GLU A 201 2.54 -4.97 0.23
N ALA A 202 3.16 -5.99 -0.34
CA ALA A 202 3.46 -7.22 0.40
C ALA A 202 4.37 -6.96 1.61
N MET A 203 5.37 -6.06 1.46
CA MET A 203 6.24 -5.68 2.57
C MET A 203 5.55 -4.78 3.61
N ARG A 204 4.53 -3.99 3.23
CA ARG A 204 3.66 -3.29 4.18
C ARG A 204 2.83 -4.27 5.01
N SER A 205 2.16 -5.22 4.35
CA SER A 205 1.38 -6.26 5.03
C SER A 205 2.21 -7.09 6.02
N TRP A 206 3.47 -7.44 5.68
CA TRP A 206 4.38 -8.11 6.62
C TRP A 206 4.70 -7.25 7.86
N GLN A 207 4.94 -5.95 7.67
CA GLN A 207 5.14 -5.01 8.78
C GLN A 207 3.87 -4.82 9.63
N ASP A 208 2.69 -5.02 9.04
CA ASP A 208 1.42 -4.99 9.76
C ASP A 208 1.26 -6.25 10.62
N ASP A 209 1.61 -7.44 10.09
CA ASP A 209 1.70 -8.68 10.88
C ASP A 209 2.66 -8.53 12.09
N VAL A 210 3.84 -7.91 11.88
CA VAL A 210 4.78 -7.55 12.98
C VAL A 210 4.11 -6.61 13.99
N TYR A 211 3.36 -5.61 13.53
CA TYR A 211 2.70 -4.65 14.42
C TYR A 211 1.64 -5.31 15.30
N PHE A 212 0.75 -6.09 14.71
CA PHE A 212 -0.36 -6.69 15.46
C PHE A 212 0.13 -7.77 16.44
N ARG A 213 1.21 -8.48 16.12
CA ARG A 213 1.74 -9.59 16.93
C ARG A 213 2.79 -9.19 17.96
N ILE A 214 3.60 -8.16 17.68
CA ILE A 214 4.69 -7.69 18.55
C ILE A 214 4.44 -6.23 18.97
N GLY A 215 4.30 -5.33 18.00
CA GLY A 215 4.30 -3.89 18.23
C GLY A 215 3.22 -3.43 19.21
N ARG A 216 1.94 -3.67 18.88
CA ARG A 216 0.77 -3.30 19.69
C ARG A 216 0.79 -3.94 21.09
N PRO A 217 0.99 -5.27 21.26
CA PRO A 217 1.12 -5.86 22.60
C PRO A 217 2.24 -5.25 23.46
N CYS A 218 3.32 -4.80 22.83
CA CYS A 218 4.42 -4.11 23.51
C CYS A 218 4.21 -2.60 23.70
N GLY A 219 3.10 -2.02 23.20
CA GLY A 219 2.82 -0.58 23.27
C GLY A 219 3.67 0.25 22.30
N LEU A 220 4.28 -0.37 21.29
CA LEU A 220 5.03 0.29 20.24
C LEU A 220 4.10 0.76 19.10
N THR A 221 4.42 1.91 18.51
CA THR A 221 3.67 2.46 17.37
C THR A 221 4.10 1.82 16.05
N ARG A 222 3.14 1.69 15.11
CA ARG A 222 3.35 1.16 13.75
C ARG A 222 4.32 1.97 12.90
N PHE A 223 4.36 3.29 13.11
CA PHE A 223 5.11 4.26 12.31
C PHE A 223 5.93 5.19 13.21
N GLY A 224 7.18 5.44 12.83
CA GLY A 224 8.03 6.47 13.44
C GLY A 224 7.67 7.90 12.98
N PRO A 225 8.23 8.95 13.61
CA PRO A 225 7.86 10.34 13.35
C PRO A 225 8.17 10.82 11.93
N GLY A 226 9.23 10.31 11.29
CA GLY A 226 9.67 10.72 9.96
C GLY A 226 8.74 10.30 8.81
N VAL A 227 7.91 9.26 8.99
CA VAL A 227 6.95 8.80 7.97
C VAL A 227 5.77 9.77 7.85
N ASP A 228 5.30 10.27 8.99
CA ASP A 228 4.09 11.09 9.09
C ASP A 228 4.42 12.60 9.24
N ARG A 229 5.70 12.98 9.16
CA ARG A 229 6.21 14.35 9.36
C ARG A 229 5.74 15.01 10.68
N LEU A 230 5.53 14.21 11.73
CA LEU A 230 4.98 14.71 12.99
C LEU A 230 5.93 15.67 13.70
N THR A 231 5.34 16.68 14.32
CA THR A 231 6.03 17.51 15.32
C THR A 231 6.42 16.66 16.53
N ARG A 232 7.35 17.18 17.34
CA ARG A 232 7.82 16.51 18.57
C ARG A 232 6.65 16.21 19.52
N GLU A 233 5.71 17.14 19.68
CA GLU A 233 4.55 16.99 20.56
C GLU A 233 3.56 15.92 20.09
N GLU A 234 3.22 15.90 18.79
CA GLU A 234 2.37 14.86 18.21
C GLU A 234 3.01 13.47 18.32
N TRP A 235 4.33 13.39 18.15
CA TRP A 235 5.09 12.17 18.37
C TRP A 235 5.06 11.71 19.84
N HIS A 236 5.16 12.62 20.82
CA HIS A 236 4.98 12.28 22.23
C HIS A 236 3.54 11.81 22.54
N ARG A 237 2.53 12.46 21.95
CA ARG A 237 1.12 12.09 22.10
C ARG A 237 0.84 10.67 21.57
N ARG A 238 1.28 10.37 20.35
CA ARG A 238 1.08 9.05 19.72
C ARG A 238 1.78 7.93 20.47
N LYS A 239 2.97 8.20 21.01
CA LYS A 239 3.68 7.29 21.92
C LYS A 239 2.90 7.00 23.20
N HIS A 240 2.25 8.02 23.78
CA HIS A 240 1.43 7.88 24.99
C HIS A 240 0.12 7.11 24.73
N GLU A 241 -0.57 7.40 23.63
CA GLU A 241 -1.76 6.66 23.17
C GLU A 241 -1.47 5.16 23.00
N SER A 242 -0.33 4.82 22.39
CA SER A 242 0.13 3.45 22.19
C SER A 242 0.42 2.72 23.51
N ALA A 243 1.01 3.40 24.50
CA ALA A 243 1.22 2.85 25.84
C ALA A 243 -0.10 2.64 26.59
N LEU A 244 -1.06 3.57 26.50
CA LEU A 244 -2.40 3.42 27.09
C LEU A 244 -3.19 2.25 26.49
N LEU A 245 -3.03 1.98 25.19
CA LEU A 245 -3.65 0.81 24.54
C LEU A 245 -3.09 -0.50 25.10
N LYS A 246 -1.77 -0.60 25.33
CA LYS A 246 -1.17 -1.75 26.03
C LYS A 246 -1.72 -1.92 27.44
N GLU A 247 -1.77 -0.84 28.23
CA GLU A 247 -2.25 -0.91 29.61
C GLU A 247 -3.72 -1.33 29.67
N THR A 248 -4.56 -0.81 28.78
CA THR A 248 -5.97 -1.19 28.66
C THR A 248 -6.12 -2.67 28.27
N GLN A 249 -5.25 -3.18 27.38
CA GLN A 249 -5.23 -4.61 27.01
C GLN A 249 -4.80 -5.50 28.18
N LEU A 250 -3.74 -5.14 28.93
CA LEU A 250 -3.31 -5.90 30.11
C LEU A 250 -4.38 -5.92 31.21
N GLN A 251 -5.10 -4.82 31.41
CA GLN A 251 -6.25 -4.77 32.33
C GLN A 251 -7.40 -5.66 31.86
N ALA A 252 -7.64 -5.74 30.54
CA ALA A 252 -8.61 -6.65 29.94
C ALA A 252 -8.22 -8.13 30.15
N ASP A 253 -6.97 -8.48 29.86
CA ASP A 253 -6.46 -9.85 29.93
C ASP A 253 -6.37 -10.36 31.39
N ALA A 254 -6.03 -9.49 32.35
CA ALA A 254 -6.11 -9.81 33.78
C ALA A 254 -7.56 -10.05 34.24
N THR A 255 -8.50 -9.19 33.82
CA THR A 255 -9.94 -9.37 34.10
C THR A 255 -10.49 -10.67 33.48
N ARG A 256 -9.93 -11.08 32.34
CA ARG A 256 -10.24 -12.34 31.65
C ARG A 256 -9.74 -13.57 32.42
N ALA A 257 -8.51 -13.52 32.91
CA ALA A 257 -7.94 -14.57 33.75
C ALA A 257 -8.68 -14.74 35.09
N GLU A 258 -9.37 -13.70 35.58
CA GLU A 258 -10.24 -13.74 36.76
C GLU A 258 -11.66 -14.30 36.50
N GLY A 259 -12.01 -14.71 35.27
CA GLY A 259 -13.23 -15.47 34.99
C GLY A 259 -14.55 -14.72 35.22
N LYS A 260 -14.58 -13.39 35.05
CA LYS A 260 -15.80 -12.58 35.17
C LYS A 260 -16.42 -12.30 33.81
N THR A 261 -17.75 -12.22 33.77
CA THR A 261 -18.63 -12.16 32.59
C THR A 261 -18.50 -10.93 31.67
N ALA A 262 -17.39 -10.20 31.75
CA ALA A 262 -17.02 -9.12 30.83
C ALA A 262 -16.44 -9.63 29.50
N GLU A 263 -16.09 -10.92 29.39
CA GLU A 263 -15.42 -11.50 28.22
C GLU A 263 -16.15 -11.24 26.90
N ASP A 264 -17.45 -11.53 26.85
CA ASP A 264 -18.24 -11.43 25.62
C ASP A 264 -18.42 -9.97 25.16
N ALA A 265 -18.55 -9.03 26.09
CA ALA A 265 -18.67 -7.62 25.76
C ALA A 265 -17.32 -7.06 25.31
N LEU A 266 -16.24 -7.33 26.05
CA LEU A 266 -14.93 -6.73 25.80
C LEU A 266 -14.21 -7.38 24.61
N ALA A 267 -14.38 -8.68 24.36
CA ALA A 267 -13.87 -9.32 23.15
C ALA A 267 -14.55 -8.75 21.90
N ARG A 268 -15.89 -8.63 21.89
CA ARG A 268 -16.62 -8.00 20.77
C ARG A 268 -16.23 -6.54 20.57
N THR A 269 -15.94 -5.79 21.63
CA THR A 269 -15.48 -4.41 21.49
C THR A 269 -14.02 -4.30 21.04
N LEU A 270 -13.14 -5.19 21.48
CA LEU A 270 -11.76 -5.25 20.99
C LEU A 270 -11.69 -5.72 19.53
N ASP A 271 -12.52 -6.68 19.12
CA ASP A 271 -12.67 -7.10 17.73
C ASP A 271 -13.29 -5.98 16.89
N SER A 272 -14.31 -5.26 17.39
CA SER A 272 -14.87 -4.08 16.69
C SER A 272 -13.85 -2.95 16.53
N ILE A 273 -12.95 -2.75 17.51
CA ILE A 273 -11.85 -1.79 17.39
C ILE A 273 -10.78 -2.30 16.43
N ASP A 274 -10.42 -3.60 16.47
CA ASP A 274 -9.43 -4.18 15.55
C ASP A 274 -9.93 -4.16 14.11
N ASP A 275 -11.18 -4.54 13.87
CA ASP A 275 -11.85 -4.43 12.56
C ASP A 275 -12.04 -2.97 12.15
N GLY A 276 -12.31 -2.04 13.07
CA GLY A 276 -12.35 -0.61 12.77
C GLY A 276 -10.98 -0.04 12.38
N VAL A 277 -9.90 -0.50 13.02
CA VAL A 277 -8.51 -0.15 12.67
C VAL A 277 -8.08 -0.80 11.36
N ARG A 278 -8.41 -2.09 11.15
CA ARG A 278 -8.19 -2.82 9.89
C ARG A 278 -8.98 -2.21 8.74
N GLN A 279 -10.24 -1.83 8.93
CA GLN A 279 -11.02 -1.11 7.93
C GLN A 279 -10.39 0.23 7.60
N ARG A 280 -9.98 1.02 8.60
CA ARG A 280 -9.27 2.30 8.39
C ARG A 280 -7.97 2.12 7.61
N GLU A 281 -7.17 1.09 7.91
CA GLU A 281 -5.90 0.88 7.22
C GLU A 281 -6.11 0.28 5.82
N ASN A 282 -7.05 -0.65 5.63
CA ASN A 282 -7.49 -1.12 4.32
C ASN A 282 -8.06 0.02 3.46
N LEU A 283 -8.82 0.94 4.07
CA LEU A 283 -9.29 2.17 3.42
C LEU A 283 -8.12 3.10 3.07
N ARG A 284 -7.12 3.29 3.95
CA ARG A 284 -5.90 4.07 3.65
C ARG A 284 -5.06 3.47 2.53
N VAL A 285 -4.90 2.15 2.50
CA VAL A 285 -4.24 1.43 1.41
C VAL A 285 -5.05 1.58 0.12
N ALA A 286 -6.38 1.45 0.16
CA ALA A 286 -7.24 1.68 -1.00
C ALA A 286 -7.21 3.15 -1.47
N ILE A 287 -7.13 4.13 -0.58
CA ILE A 287 -6.97 5.55 -0.93
C ILE A 287 -5.62 5.77 -1.59
N ARG A 288 -4.54 5.21 -1.03
CA ARG A 288 -3.19 5.28 -1.62
C ARG A 288 -3.14 4.62 -3.00
N GLY A 289 -3.83 3.50 -3.18
CA GLY A 289 -4.01 2.83 -4.48
C GLY A 289 -4.75 3.72 -5.49
N ALA A 290 -5.84 4.38 -5.08
CA ALA A 290 -6.54 5.34 -5.92
C ALA A 290 -5.71 6.62 -6.18
N THR A 291 -4.85 7.04 -5.23
CA THR A 291 -3.87 8.12 -5.47
C THR A 291 -2.87 7.68 -6.53
N THR A 292 -2.35 6.45 -6.49
CA THR A 292 -1.47 5.94 -7.55
C THR A 292 -2.18 5.80 -8.89
N GLU A 293 -3.48 5.50 -8.91
CA GLU A 293 -4.32 5.44 -10.12
C GLU A 293 -4.52 6.84 -10.73
N VAL A 294 -4.75 7.86 -9.91
CA VAL A 294 -4.74 9.28 -10.32
C VAL A 294 -3.38 9.70 -10.87
N GLU A 295 -2.27 9.34 -10.21
CA GLU A 295 -0.93 9.63 -10.73
C GLU A 295 -0.60 8.88 -12.03
N THR A 296 -1.23 7.73 -12.32
CA THR A 296 -1.12 7.10 -13.65
C THR A 296 -1.97 7.81 -14.70
N LEU A 297 -3.19 8.24 -14.37
CA LEU A 297 -4.05 9.00 -15.30
C LEU A 297 -3.46 10.37 -15.65
N LYS A 298 -2.77 11.03 -14.70
CA LYS A 298 -1.96 12.24 -14.97
C LYS A 298 -0.80 11.96 -15.94
N GLY A 299 -0.20 10.78 -15.86
CA GLY A 299 0.82 10.33 -16.82
C GLY A 299 0.23 10.15 -18.22
N GLU A 300 -0.87 9.39 -18.35
CA GLU A 300 -1.58 9.20 -19.62
C GLU A 300 -2.02 10.55 -20.25
N ALA A 301 -2.42 11.52 -19.43
CA ALA A 301 -2.75 12.87 -19.89
C ALA A 301 -1.53 13.65 -20.42
N ALA A 302 -0.37 13.55 -19.76
CA ALA A 302 0.86 14.19 -20.21
C ALA A 302 1.39 13.57 -21.51
N ASP A 303 1.33 12.25 -21.64
CA ASP A 303 1.70 11.53 -22.86
C ASP A 303 0.79 11.92 -24.05
N LEU A 304 -0.52 12.07 -23.80
CA LEU A 304 -1.48 12.57 -24.80
C LEU A 304 -1.19 14.01 -25.23
N GLU A 305 -0.82 14.90 -24.31
CA GLU A 305 -0.48 16.29 -24.64
C GLU A 305 0.82 16.37 -25.45
N GLN A 306 1.84 15.59 -25.07
CA GLN A 306 3.08 15.46 -25.86
C GLN A 306 2.79 14.96 -27.28
N SER A 307 1.88 13.99 -27.44
CA SER A 307 1.49 13.48 -28.76
C SER A 307 0.77 14.53 -29.61
N LYS A 308 0.00 15.45 -29.02
CA LYS A 308 -0.61 16.59 -29.75
C LYS A 308 0.43 17.59 -30.19
N GLU A 309 1.39 17.92 -29.32
CA GLU A 309 2.45 18.88 -29.63
C GLU A 309 3.38 18.37 -30.76
N GLN A 310 3.64 17.06 -30.80
CA GLN A 310 4.29 16.40 -31.95
C GLN A 310 3.49 16.57 -33.25
N LEU A 311 2.19 16.26 -33.24
CA LEU A 311 1.32 16.43 -34.42
C LEU A 311 1.22 17.89 -34.89
N ALA A 312 1.19 18.85 -33.95
CA ALA A 312 1.21 20.29 -34.28
C ALA A 312 2.53 20.70 -34.96
N SER A 313 3.66 20.16 -34.50
CA SER A 313 4.97 20.37 -35.13
C SER A 313 5.04 19.76 -36.54
N GLU A 314 4.49 18.56 -36.74
CA GLU A 314 4.40 17.92 -38.07
C GLU A 314 3.54 18.75 -39.04
N ILE A 315 2.40 19.28 -38.59
CA ILE A 315 1.54 20.19 -39.38
C ILE A 315 2.31 21.44 -39.81
N ALA A 316 3.02 22.09 -38.88
CA ALA A 316 3.82 23.28 -39.20
C ALA A 316 4.93 22.98 -40.23
N ALA A 317 5.64 21.86 -40.09
CA ALA A 317 6.66 21.42 -41.03
C ALA A 317 6.08 21.11 -42.43
N LEU A 318 4.85 20.62 -42.51
CA LEU A 318 4.15 20.39 -43.78
C LEU A 318 3.70 21.70 -44.45
N GLU A 319 3.30 22.72 -43.68
CA GLU A 319 2.95 24.04 -44.19
C GLU A 319 4.15 24.77 -44.79
N ASP A 320 5.33 24.71 -44.17
CA ASP A 320 6.53 25.36 -44.71
C ASP A 320 7.05 24.65 -45.98
N ARG A 321 6.86 23.34 -46.08
CA ARG A 321 7.03 22.58 -47.33
C ARG A 321 6.02 22.99 -48.41
N ARG A 322 4.80 23.38 -48.04
CA ARG A 322 3.77 23.89 -48.96
C ARG A 322 4.19 25.24 -49.54
N LYS A 323 4.50 26.20 -48.66
CA LYS A 323 4.92 27.58 -49.01
C LYS A 323 6.18 27.60 -49.89
N SER A 324 7.12 26.67 -49.68
CA SER A 324 8.31 26.54 -50.54
C SER A 324 7.96 25.98 -51.92
N SER A 325 7.08 24.97 -52.02
CA SER A 325 6.60 24.46 -53.31
C SER A 325 5.77 25.49 -54.10
N GLU A 326 5.00 26.36 -53.45
CA GLU A 326 4.27 27.45 -54.09
C GLU A 326 5.24 28.45 -54.74
N ARG A 327 6.29 28.86 -54.01
CA ARG A 327 7.34 29.78 -54.52
C ARG A 327 8.07 29.22 -55.74
N GLU A 328 8.34 27.91 -55.79
CA GLU A 328 8.94 27.29 -56.98
C GLU A 328 8.02 27.35 -58.21
N VAL A 329 6.70 27.23 -58.02
CA VAL A 329 5.72 27.32 -59.12
C VAL A 329 5.65 28.75 -59.66
N ASP A 330 5.55 29.75 -58.77
CA ASP A 330 5.60 31.17 -59.14
C ASP A 330 6.87 31.52 -59.93
N GLN A 331 8.03 31.01 -59.47
CA GLN A 331 9.30 31.23 -60.16
C GLN A 331 9.30 30.60 -61.56
N ARG A 332 8.77 29.36 -61.71
CA ARG A 332 8.65 28.70 -63.02
C ARG A 332 7.72 29.46 -63.97
N GLN A 333 6.59 29.99 -63.47
CA GLN A 333 5.66 30.78 -64.28
C GLN A 333 6.30 32.06 -64.79
N ARG A 334 7.07 32.78 -63.95
CA ARG A 334 7.82 33.96 -64.37
C ARG A 334 8.85 33.63 -65.45
N GLN A 335 9.62 32.56 -65.28
CA GLN A 335 10.58 32.09 -66.28
C GLN A 335 9.92 31.75 -67.63
N LEU A 336 8.76 31.07 -67.62
CA LEU A 336 8.01 30.78 -68.85
C LEU A 336 7.46 32.03 -69.52
N ALA A 337 6.98 33.01 -68.74
CA ALA A 337 6.50 34.29 -69.27
C ALA A 337 7.62 35.15 -69.88
N GLU A 338 8.82 35.12 -69.29
CA GLU A 338 10.03 35.73 -69.88
C GLU A 338 10.45 35.03 -71.17
N LEU A 339 10.44 33.69 -71.18
CA LEU A 339 10.77 32.90 -72.37
C LEU A 339 9.80 33.21 -73.53
N ALA A 340 8.49 33.27 -73.26
CA ALA A 340 7.45 33.59 -74.23
C ALA A 340 7.57 35.02 -74.78
N ARG A 341 7.99 35.99 -73.95
CA ARG A 341 8.30 37.36 -74.42
C ARG A 341 9.55 37.38 -75.30
N ALA A 342 10.57 36.59 -74.97
CA ALA A 342 11.78 36.49 -75.77
C ALA A 342 11.52 35.86 -77.14
N THR A 343 10.74 34.77 -77.21
CA THR A 343 10.35 34.14 -78.49
C THR A 343 9.51 35.09 -79.34
N ALA A 344 8.50 35.74 -78.76
CA ALA A 344 7.67 36.72 -79.47
C ALA A 344 8.49 37.92 -79.99
N ALA A 345 9.54 38.34 -79.28
CA ALA A 345 10.45 39.39 -79.73
C ALA A 345 11.33 38.95 -80.92
N GLU A 346 11.81 37.71 -80.94
CA GLU A 346 12.53 37.16 -82.09
C GLU A 346 11.60 36.92 -83.31
N GLU A 347 10.38 36.44 -83.08
CA GLU A 347 9.36 36.32 -84.12
C GLU A 347 8.99 37.68 -84.73
N ALA A 348 8.87 38.73 -83.90
CA ALA A 348 8.65 40.09 -84.38
C ALA A 348 9.84 40.63 -85.19
N LYS A 349 11.08 40.33 -84.81
CA LYS A 349 12.28 40.67 -85.61
C LYS A 349 12.29 39.91 -86.94
N ALA A 350 11.97 38.62 -86.94
CA ALA A 350 11.91 37.79 -88.15
C ALA A 350 10.82 38.30 -89.11
N SER A 351 9.62 38.59 -88.59
CA SER A 351 8.52 39.18 -89.34
C SER A 351 8.87 40.56 -89.91
N ALA A 352 9.51 41.43 -89.12
CA ALA A 352 9.98 42.73 -89.61
C ALA A 352 11.07 42.61 -90.68
N ALA A 353 11.98 41.63 -90.56
CA ALA A 353 12.97 41.33 -91.59
C ALA A 353 12.32 40.80 -92.89
N GLN A 354 11.31 39.93 -92.76
CA GLN A 354 10.55 39.41 -93.90
C GLN A 354 9.69 40.51 -94.56
N GLN A 355 9.10 41.42 -93.79
CA GLN A 355 8.41 42.61 -94.29
C GLN A 355 9.38 43.54 -95.03
N ARG A 356 10.59 43.76 -94.51
CA ARG A 356 11.64 44.52 -95.21
C ARG A 356 12.09 43.83 -96.51
N SER A 357 12.19 42.49 -96.53
CA SER A 357 12.45 41.74 -97.77
C SER A 357 11.33 41.94 -98.77
N ARG A 358 10.07 41.75 -98.35
CA ARG A 358 8.87 41.97 -99.18
C ARG A 358 8.74 43.42 -99.64
N GLN A 359 9.18 44.41 -98.85
CA GLN A 359 9.21 45.80 -99.27
C GLN A 359 10.33 46.06 -100.28
N ALA A 360 11.53 45.52 -100.08
CA ALA A 360 12.62 45.61 -101.06
C ALA A 360 12.35 44.80 -102.34
N GLU A 361 11.48 43.78 -102.27
CA GLU A 361 10.88 43.09 -103.42
C GLU A 361 9.79 43.94 -104.07
N ARG A 362 8.94 44.65 -103.29
CA ARG A 362 7.94 45.59 -103.83
C ARG A 362 8.57 46.79 -104.54
N GLU A 363 9.58 47.42 -103.96
CA GLU A 363 10.32 48.53 -104.59
C GLU A 363 11.08 48.05 -105.84
N ARG A 364 11.52 46.78 -105.88
CA ARG A 364 12.02 46.13 -107.11
C ARG A 364 10.89 45.82 -108.09
N SER A 365 9.72 45.41 -107.61
CA SER A 365 8.56 45.12 -108.46
C SER A 365 7.90 46.39 -108.99
N GLU A 366 7.98 47.53 -108.31
CA GLU A 366 7.50 48.82 -108.82
C GLU A 366 8.38 49.30 -109.99
N ARG A 367 9.70 49.18 -109.84
CA ARG A 367 10.65 49.37 -110.96
C ARG A 367 10.48 48.32 -112.07
N ALA A 368 9.93 47.15 -111.75
CA ALA A 368 9.57 46.14 -112.75
C ALA A 368 8.18 46.38 -113.35
N ILE A 369 7.21 46.98 -112.64
CA ILE A 369 5.87 47.34 -113.14
C ILE A 369 5.95 48.53 -114.10
N GLU A 370 6.93 49.43 -113.89
CA GLU A 370 7.29 50.45 -114.87
C GLU A 370 7.83 49.86 -116.20
N HIS A 371 8.31 48.61 -116.17
CA HIS A 371 8.73 47.82 -117.34
C HIS A 371 7.62 46.87 -117.84
N ASP A 372 6.85 46.28 -116.92
CA ASP A 372 5.85 45.23 -117.14
C ASP A 372 4.41 45.75 -117.21
N ALA A 373 4.23 47.07 -117.31
CA ALA A 373 3.06 47.68 -117.97
C ALA A 373 2.85 47.17 -119.42
N GLN A 374 3.78 46.36 -119.94
CA GLN A 374 3.66 45.60 -121.19
C GLN A 374 3.03 44.20 -121.06
N MET A 375 3.03 43.52 -119.89
CA MET A 375 2.66 42.09 -119.79
C MET A 375 1.88 41.75 -118.51
N ALA A 376 0.75 41.04 -118.64
CA ALA A 376 -0.20 40.78 -117.55
C ALA A 376 -0.40 39.28 -117.17
N GLU A 377 -0.99 39.07 -115.98
CA GLU A 377 -1.78 37.90 -115.51
C GLU A 377 -1.10 36.72 -114.72
N ARG A 378 -1.63 36.45 -113.49
CA ARG A 378 -1.75 35.17 -112.70
C ARG A 378 -0.86 34.88 -111.45
N GLU A 379 -1.40 34.01 -110.56
CA GLU A 379 -1.06 33.77 -109.13
C GLU A 379 -0.58 32.30 -108.84
N GLY A 380 -0.15 31.83 -107.64
CA GLY A 380 -0.02 32.40 -106.27
C GLY A 380 0.21 31.33 -105.16
N VAL A 381 -0.25 31.60 -103.92
CA VAL A 381 -0.39 30.71 -102.72
C VAL A 381 0.87 30.28 -101.91
N VAL A 382 1.04 30.87 -100.71
CA VAL A 382 1.85 30.32 -99.58
C VAL A 382 1.15 30.57 -98.24
N VAL A 383 0.31 29.63 -97.78
CA VAL A 383 -0.17 29.50 -96.39
C VAL A 383 -0.35 28.01 -96.09
N ARG A 384 0.46 27.44 -95.18
CA ARG A 384 0.25 26.11 -94.55
C ARG A 384 1.29 25.69 -93.49
N LEU A 385 2.37 26.45 -93.27
CA LEU A 385 3.40 26.13 -92.26
C LEU A 385 3.32 26.98 -90.98
N GLU A 386 2.56 28.07 -90.98
CA GLU A 386 2.38 28.96 -89.81
C GLU A 386 1.36 28.39 -88.80
N GLU A 387 0.35 27.65 -89.28
CA GLU A 387 -0.69 27.04 -88.44
C GLU A 387 -0.14 25.96 -87.48
N GLU A 388 0.69 25.03 -87.99
CA GLU A 388 1.12 23.85 -87.22
C GLU A 388 2.08 24.20 -86.07
N ALA A 389 2.87 25.28 -86.20
CA ALA A 389 3.74 25.76 -85.13
C ALA A 389 2.94 26.44 -84.01
N ASN A 390 1.99 27.31 -84.37
CA ASN A 390 1.09 27.97 -83.41
C ASN A 390 0.26 26.94 -82.63
N ILE A 391 -0.28 25.92 -83.29
CA ILE A 391 -1.08 24.87 -82.64
C ILE A 391 -0.24 24.10 -81.60
N ARG A 392 1.04 23.80 -81.86
CA ARG A 392 1.91 23.12 -80.88
C ARG A 392 2.28 24.02 -79.70
N SER A 393 2.52 25.30 -79.94
CA SER A 393 2.78 26.30 -78.89
C SER A 393 1.58 26.45 -77.94
N LEU A 394 0.39 26.67 -78.51
CA LEU A 394 -0.88 26.78 -77.76
C LEU A 394 -1.22 25.51 -76.99
N ALA A 395 -0.98 24.32 -77.58
CA ALA A 395 -1.21 23.05 -76.90
C ALA A 395 -0.28 22.83 -75.69
N ALA A 396 1.00 23.24 -75.79
CA ALA A 396 1.95 23.16 -74.69
C ALA A 396 1.60 24.14 -73.54
N ALA A 397 1.19 25.37 -73.88
CA ALA A 397 0.73 26.36 -72.92
C ALA A 397 -0.53 25.88 -72.18
N ALA A 398 -1.55 25.40 -72.92
CA ALA A 398 -2.79 24.88 -72.35
C ALA A 398 -2.56 23.66 -71.44
N ALA A 399 -1.62 22.76 -71.79
CA ALA A 399 -1.25 21.63 -70.95
C ALA A 399 -0.55 22.05 -69.64
N ALA A 400 0.30 23.07 -69.68
CA ALA A 400 0.96 23.63 -68.50
C ALA A 400 -0.03 24.36 -67.57
N GLU A 401 -1.00 25.09 -68.14
CA GLU A 401 -2.06 25.77 -67.39
C GLU A 401 -3.06 24.79 -66.77
N ALA A 402 -3.46 23.73 -67.49
CA ALA A 402 -4.25 22.64 -66.91
C ALA A 402 -3.53 21.95 -65.74
N ALA A 403 -2.19 21.82 -65.82
CA ALA A 403 -1.39 21.28 -64.72
C ALA A 403 -1.25 22.24 -63.52
N SER A 404 -1.22 23.57 -63.75
CA SER A 404 -1.16 24.55 -62.67
C SER A 404 -2.50 24.63 -61.90
N VAL A 405 -3.62 24.70 -62.61
CA VAL A 405 -4.98 24.69 -62.02
C VAL A 405 -5.20 23.42 -61.18
N LYS A 406 -4.77 22.25 -61.68
CA LYS A 406 -4.88 20.99 -60.96
C LYS A 406 -4.01 20.94 -59.70
N ARG A 407 -2.82 21.57 -59.70
CA ARG A 407 -1.98 21.73 -58.50
C ARG A 407 -2.57 22.72 -57.50
N ALA A 408 -3.08 23.86 -57.95
CA ALA A 408 -3.73 24.85 -57.10
C ALA A 408 -4.95 24.27 -56.38
N ALA A 409 -5.78 23.49 -57.08
CA ALA A 409 -6.91 22.78 -56.46
C ALA A 409 -6.48 21.76 -55.40
N ILE A 410 -5.39 21.01 -55.62
CA ILE A 410 -4.83 20.08 -54.63
C ILE A 410 -4.28 20.82 -53.42
N LEU A 411 -3.63 21.97 -53.60
CA LEU A 411 -3.12 22.80 -52.52
C LEU A 411 -4.24 23.41 -51.67
N ALA A 412 -5.28 23.95 -52.31
CA ALA A 412 -6.45 24.50 -51.62
C ALA A 412 -7.22 23.44 -50.81
N GLN A 413 -7.42 22.25 -51.37
CA GLN A 413 -8.01 21.13 -50.62
C GLN A 413 -7.15 20.76 -49.41
N ARG A 414 -5.82 20.72 -49.59
CA ARG A 414 -4.90 20.32 -48.52
C ARG A 414 -4.74 21.38 -47.43
N GLU A 415 -4.89 22.66 -47.77
CA GLU A 415 -4.99 23.76 -46.80
C GLU A 415 -6.27 23.64 -45.95
N HIS A 416 -7.41 23.39 -46.59
CA HIS A 416 -8.66 23.10 -45.91
C HIS A 416 -8.56 21.88 -44.97
N ASP A 417 -7.92 20.80 -45.42
CA ASP A 417 -7.70 19.60 -44.60
C ASP A 417 -6.76 19.87 -43.39
N LEU A 418 -5.71 20.69 -43.55
CA LEU A 418 -4.81 21.10 -42.48
C LEU A 418 -5.48 22.04 -41.47
N GLU A 419 -6.32 22.98 -41.92
CA GLU A 419 -7.13 23.81 -41.02
C GLU A 419 -8.11 22.96 -40.21
N ALA A 420 -8.75 21.96 -40.84
CA ALA A 420 -9.62 21.03 -40.14
C ALA A 420 -8.85 20.23 -39.07
N GLN A 421 -7.62 19.79 -39.37
CA GLN A 421 -6.75 19.13 -38.39
C GLN A 421 -6.32 20.05 -37.24
N ARG A 422 -5.94 21.30 -37.52
CA ARG A 422 -5.62 22.30 -36.49
C ARG A 422 -6.79 22.53 -35.52
N ARG A 423 -7.99 22.79 -36.05
CA ARG A 423 -9.22 22.98 -35.25
C ARG A 423 -9.56 21.74 -34.42
N LEU A 424 -9.34 20.54 -34.96
CA LEU A 424 -9.54 19.28 -34.23
C LEU A 424 -8.54 19.14 -33.07
N ILE A 425 -7.25 19.41 -33.28
CA ILE A 425 -6.22 19.35 -32.22
C ILE A 425 -6.51 20.37 -31.13
N GLU A 426 -6.85 21.61 -31.49
CA GLU A 426 -7.22 22.65 -30.52
C GLU A 426 -8.44 22.24 -29.67
N THR A 427 -9.47 21.70 -30.31
CA THR A 427 -10.65 21.15 -29.63
C THR A 427 -10.26 20.01 -28.66
N GLN A 428 -9.38 19.10 -29.09
CA GLN A 428 -8.89 17.99 -28.27
C GLN A 428 -7.94 18.43 -27.14
N SER A 429 -7.27 19.57 -27.26
CA SER A 429 -6.52 20.20 -26.16
C SER A 429 -7.47 20.59 -25.04
N VAL A 430 -8.50 21.39 -25.36
CA VAL A 430 -9.53 21.80 -24.40
C VAL A 430 -10.31 20.61 -23.81
N GLN A 431 -10.58 19.56 -24.60
CA GLN A 431 -11.22 18.34 -24.08
C GLN A 431 -10.38 17.62 -23.02
N VAL A 432 -9.04 17.58 -23.15
CA VAL A 432 -8.15 17.00 -22.12
C VAL A 432 -8.00 17.92 -20.91
N GLU A 433 -7.86 19.23 -21.13
CA GLU A 433 -7.87 20.24 -20.05
C GLU A 433 -9.14 20.11 -19.18
N LEU A 434 -10.31 19.99 -19.84
CA LEU A 434 -11.61 19.85 -19.20
C LEU A 434 -11.72 18.58 -18.34
N VAL A 435 -11.31 17.43 -18.88
CA VAL A 435 -11.28 16.15 -18.13
C VAL A 435 -10.26 16.20 -16.99
N GLY A 436 -9.12 16.87 -17.20
CA GLY A 436 -8.12 17.11 -16.16
C GLY A 436 -8.67 17.94 -15.00
N ARG A 437 -9.39 19.04 -15.29
CA ARG A 437 -10.02 19.87 -14.24
C ARG A 437 -11.07 19.09 -13.45
N ALA A 438 -11.81 18.18 -14.10
CA ALA A 438 -12.85 17.36 -13.46
C ALA A 438 -12.32 16.42 -12.34
N VAL A 439 -11.01 16.17 -12.29
CA VAL A 439 -10.37 15.42 -11.19
C VAL A 439 -10.27 16.26 -9.91
N THR A 440 -10.19 17.59 -10.04
CA THR A 440 -9.93 18.52 -8.94
C THR A 440 -11.09 19.44 -8.59
N ASP A 441 -11.96 19.75 -9.57
CA ASP A 441 -13.09 20.65 -9.44
C ASP A 441 -14.38 19.86 -9.26
N SER A 442 -14.91 19.88 -8.03
CA SER A 442 -16.14 19.17 -7.67
C SER A 442 -17.41 19.78 -8.26
N ALA A 443 -17.37 21.02 -8.78
CA ALA A 443 -18.49 21.60 -9.54
C ALA A 443 -18.57 21.01 -10.96
N LEU A 444 -17.42 20.62 -11.52
CA LEU A 444 -17.29 20.05 -12.87
C LEU A 444 -17.53 18.52 -12.88
N ALA A 445 -18.50 18.05 -12.09
CA ALA A 445 -18.66 16.64 -11.72
C ALA A 445 -18.80 15.71 -12.93
N ILE A 446 -17.76 14.88 -13.16
CA ILE A 446 -17.73 13.89 -14.23
C ILE A 446 -18.31 12.54 -13.77
N VAL A 447 -19.22 11.97 -14.56
CA VAL A 447 -19.96 10.74 -14.25
C VAL A 447 -20.00 9.83 -15.47
N GLU A 448 -19.71 8.52 -15.30
CA GLU A 448 -19.89 7.53 -16.37
C GLU A 448 -21.38 7.25 -16.58
N ASP A 449 -21.84 7.28 -17.83
CA ASP A 449 -23.26 7.16 -18.16
C ASP A 449 -23.53 6.36 -19.44
N GLY A 450 -24.81 6.20 -19.78
CA GLY A 450 -25.25 5.49 -20.99
C GLY A 450 -25.29 6.34 -22.26
N SER A 451 -24.68 7.53 -22.29
CA SER A 451 -24.67 8.38 -23.48
C SER A 451 -23.78 7.81 -24.59
N VAL A 452 -23.90 8.36 -25.81
CA VAL A 452 -23.02 8.01 -26.95
C VAL A 452 -21.54 8.30 -26.66
N ARG A 453 -21.26 9.17 -25.67
CA ARG A 453 -19.91 9.47 -25.19
C ARG A 453 -19.47 8.57 -24.03
N GLY A 454 -20.45 8.00 -23.31
CA GLY A 454 -20.27 7.18 -22.13
C GLY A 454 -19.92 7.95 -20.85
N PHE A 455 -19.97 9.28 -20.86
CA PHE A 455 -19.85 10.11 -19.67
C PHE A 455 -20.54 11.46 -19.86
N SER A 456 -20.91 12.09 -18.75
CA SER A 456 -21.42 13.46 -18.67
C SER A 456 -20.68 14.30 -17.63
N MET A 457 -20.76 15.62 -17.78
CA MET A 457 -20.17 16.64 -16.92
C MET A 457 -21.16 17.82 -16.79
N ASP A 458 -21.15 18.55 -15.67
CA ASP A 458 -22.03 19.73 -15.51
C ASP A 458 -21.52 20.92 -16.34
N GLU A 459 -22.23 21.22 -17.44
CA GLU A 459 -21.93 22.36 -18.32
C GLU A 459 -22.04 23.71 -17.59
N ARG A 460 -22.73 23.82 -16.45
CA ARG A 460 -22.83 25.08 -15.68
C ARG A 460 -21.51 25.50 -15.04
N ALA A 461 -20.59 24.55 -14.86
CA ALA A 461 -19.25 24.79 -14.33
C ALA A 461 -18.20 25.00 -15.44
N MET A 462 -18.62 25.05 -16.71
CA MET A 462 -17.75 25.29 -17.87
C MET A 462 -17.77 26.76 -18.31
N ASN A 463 -16.67 27.26 -18.85
CA ASN A 463 -16.67 28.49 -19.65
C ASN A 463 -17.12 28.23 -21.09
N ASP A 464 -17.25 29.28 -21.91
CA ASP A 464 -17.72 29.16 -23.30
C ASP A 464 -16.84 28.25 -24.17
N ARG A 465 -15.50 28.36 -24.03
CA ARG A 465 -14.51 27.56 -24.78
C ARG A 465 -14.65 26.07 -24.43
N GLU A 466 -14.76 25.78 -23.13
CA GLU A 466 -14.98 24.45 -22.58
C GLU A 466 -16.33 23.86 -23.00
N THR A 467 -17.40 24.64 -22.94
CA THR A 467 -18.75 24.23 -23.37
C THR A 467 -18.75 23.87 -24.86
N GLN A 468 -18.05 24.66 -25.69
CA GLN A 468 -17.93 24.42 -27.12
C GLN A 468 -17.11 23.16 -27.43
N ALA A 469 -15.97 22.97 -26.76
CA ALA A 469 -15.15 21.76 -26.89
C ALA A 469 -15.82 20.50 -26.32
N TYR A 470 -16.57 20.65 -25.22
CA TYR A 470 -17.39 19.60 -24.64
C TYR A 470 -18.49 19.18 -25.63
N ARG A 471 -19.20 20.10 -26.27
CA ARG A 471 -20.26 19.77 -27.25
C ARG A 471 -19.74 19.27 -28.61
N ALA A 472 -18.44 19.43 -28.90
CA ALA A 472 -17.81 18.90 -30.11
C ALA A 472 -17.72 17.36 -30.15
N ILE A 473 -17.20 16.82 -31.25
CA ILE A 473 -16.98 15.37 -31.43
C ILE A 473 -15.80 14.93 -30.55
N TRP A 474 -15.94 13.75 -29.94
CA TRP A 474 -14.89 13.09 -29.14
C TRP A 474 -14.36 11.86 -29.90
N THR A 475 -13.04 11.69 -29.91
CA THR A 475 -12.41 10.46 -30.40
C THR A 475 -12.56 9.33 -29.39
N ASP A 476 -12.49 8.08 -29.84
CA ASP A 476 -12.66 6.94 -28.93
C ASP A 476 -11.57 6.87 -27.86
N THR A 477 -10.34 7.27 -28.19
CA THR A 477 -9.23 7.42 -27.22
C THR A 477 -9.58 8.41 -26.10
N LEU A 478 -10.21 9.54 -26.42
CA LEU A 478 -10.60 10.55 -25.44
C LEU A 478 -11.85 10.13 -24.65
N LYS A 479 -12.81 9.42 -25.26
CA LYS A 479 -13.93 8.79 -24.54
C LYS A 479 -13.41 7.77 -23.53
N ASP A 480 -12.45 6.94 -23.91
CA ASP A 480 -11.86 5.91 -23.03
C ASP A 480 -11.11 6.54 -21.86
N PHE A 481 -10.29 7.56 -22.12
CA PHE A 481 -9.62 8.34 -21.08
C PHE A 481 -10.63 8.98 -20.11
N ALA A 482 -11.62 9.70 -20.62
CA ALA A 482 -12.64 10.37 -19.81
C ALA A 482 -13.49 9.38 -18.99
N ARG A 483 -13.86 8.21 -19.55
CA ARG A 483 -14.55 7.15 -18.80
C ARG A 483 -13.70 6.56 -17.68
N ARG A 484 -12.40 6.35 -17.89
CA ARG A 484 -11.47 5.92 -16.83
C ARG A 484 -11.40 6.96 -15.71
N VAL A 485 -11.30 8.24 -16.07
CA VAL A 485 -11.33 9.37 -15.11
C VAL A 485 -12.66 9.39 -14.34
N ALA A 486 -13.80 9.24 -15.01
CA ALA A 486 -15.12 9.19 -14.38
C ALA A 486 -15.22 8.04 -13.35
N ARG A 487 -14.74 6.84 -13.70
CA ARG A 487 -14.68 5.70 -12.77
C ARG A 487 -13.75 5.96 -11.58
N ALA A 488 -12.58 6.55 -11.81
CA ALA A 488 -11.63 6.88 -10.76
C ALA A 488 -12.21 7.91 -9.77
N VAL A 489 -12.85 8.97 -10.28
CA VAL A 489 -13.55 10.00 -9.47
C VAL A 489 -14.72 9.38 -8.69
N ALA A 490 -15.55 8.55 -9.31
CA ALA A 490 -16.63 7.84 -8.63
C ALA A 490 -16.11 6.88 -7.54
N SER A 491 -15.01 6.15 -7.82
CA SER A 491 -14.37 5.26 -6.85
C SER A 491 -13.79 6.03 -5.66
N LEU A 492 -13.15 7.17 -5.91
CA LEU A 492 -12.64 8.07 -4.87
C LEU A 492 -13.76 8.63 -4.01
N LYS A 493 -14.85 9.12 -4.62
CA LYS A 493 -16.02 9.65 -3.91
C LYS A 493 -16.67 8.60 -3.02
N ALA A 494 -16.91 7.39 -3.55
CA ALA A 494 -17.46 6.28 -2.76
C ALA A 494 -16.53 5.81 -1.63
N ARG A 495 -15.20 5.90 -1.80
CA ARG A 495 -14.22 5.62 -0.73
C ARG A 495 -14.22 6.73 0.33
N LEU A 496 -14.34 8.00 -0.07
CA LEU A 496 -14.44 9.16 0.83
C LEU A 496 -15.74 9.14 1.66
N GLU A 497 -16.87 8.83 1.04
CA GLU A 497 -18.15 8.67 1.75
C GLU A 497 -18.08 7.54 2.78
N LYS A 498 -17.43 6.41 2.44
CA LYS A 498 -17.16 5.32 3.40
C LYS A 498 -16.22 5.73 4.54
N LEU A 499 -15.23 6.60 4.30
CA LEU A 499 -14.39 7.15 5.37
C LEU A 499 -15.22 7.99 6.34
N VAL A 500 -16.01 8.94 5.83
CA VAL A 500 -16.84 9.84 6.65
C VAL A 500 -17.88 9.05 7.46
N GLN A 501 -18.48 8.02 6.87
CA GLN A 501 -19.38 7.10 7.56
C GLN A 501 -18.65 6.23 8.61
N GLY A 502 -17.42 5.78 8.32
CA GLY A 502 -16.59 5.05 9.28
C GLY A 502 -16.14 5.92 10.45
N GLU A 503 -15.76 7.16 10.21
CA GLU A 503 -15.36 8.14 11.22
C GLU A 503 -16.52 8.51 12.15
N THR A 504 -17.72 8.73 11.61
CA THR A 504 -18.92 8.97 12.42
C THR A 504 -19.31 7.75 13.26
N LYS A 505 -19.26 6.53 12.71
CA LYS A 505 -19.48 5.29 13.49
C LYS A 505 -18.46 5.13 14.61
N LEU A 506 -17.17 5.29 14.33
CA LEU A 506 -16.12 5.16 15.33
C LEU A 506 -16.16 6.24 16.41
N SER A 507 -16.65 7.45 16.08
CA SER A 507 -16.94 8.49 17.07
C SER A 507 -18.09 8.09 18.00
N GLN A 508 -19.17 7.50 17.46
CA GLN A 508 -20.28 6.95 18.24
C GLN A 508 -19.85 5.78 19.14
N GLU A 509 -19.06 4.84 18.60
CA GLU A 509 -18.49 3.71 19.34
C GLU A 509 -17.54 4.17 20.45
N GLN A 510 -16.68 5.17 20.20
CA GLN A 510 -15.84 5.79 21.23
C GLN A 510 -16.68 6.44 22.35
N GLY A 511 -17.77 7.12 22.02
CA GLY A 511 -18.70 7.67 23.02
C GLY A 511 -19.39 6.59 23.86
N ALA A 512 -19.81 5.49 23.23
CA ALA A 512 -20.40 4.34 23.93
C ALA A 512 -19.39 3.66 24.87
N LEU A 513 -18.14 3.50 24.42
CA LEU A 513 -17.02 2.97 25.20
C LEU A 513 -16.66 3.84 26.40
N GLN A 514 -16.61 5.16 26.23
CA GLN A 514 -16.36 6.08 27.36
C GLN A 514 -17.47 5.96 28.42
N LYS A 515 -18.73 5.82 27.99
CA LYS A 515 -19.86 5.58 28.90
C LYS A 515 -19.72 4.25 29.65
N GLN A 516 -19.46 3.14 28.94
CA GLN A 516 -19.24 1.83 29.56
C GLN A 516 -18.05 1.83 30.53
N ARG A 517 -16.94 2.51 30.20
CA ARG A 517 -15.77 2.63 31.10
C ARG A 517 -16.10 3.42 32.37
N ALA A 518 -16.93 4.46 32.26
CA ALA A 518 -17.41 5.21 33.42
C ALA A 518 -18.37 4.37 34.29
N ASP A 519 -19.26 3.58 33.69
CA ASP A 519 -20.16 2.66 34.40
C ASP A 519 -19.37 1.56 35.14
N TYR A 520 -18.42 0.89 34.46
CA TYR A 520 -17.54 -0.10 35.07
C TYR A 520 -16.71 0.48 36.23
N SER A 521 -16.19 1.69 36.07
CA SER A 521 -15.42 2.36 37.13
C SER A 521 -16.27 2.63 38.38
N ARG A 522 -17.56 2.98 38.21
CA ARG A 522 -18.52 3.11 39.32
C ARG A 522 -18.76 1.77 40.01
N SER A 523 -19.00 0.69 39.26
CA SER A 523 -19.20 -0.65 39.82
C SER A 523 -17.97 -1.15 40.59
N MET A 524 -16.76 -0.91 40.09
CA MET A 524 -15.52 -1.29 40.78
C MET A 524 -15.27 -0.48 42.06
N ALA A 525 -15.67 0.79 42.11
CA ALA A 525 -15.61 1.59 43.35
C ALA A 525 -16.55 1.03 44.43
N ILE A 526 -17.76 0.61 44.06
CA ILE A 526 -18.73 -0.03 44.97
C ILE A 526 -18.17 -1.37 45.50
N LEU A 527 -17.59 -2.20 44.63
CA LEU A 527 -16.99 -3.48 45.03
C LEU A 527 -15.84 -3.31 46.03
N ARG A 528 -14.97 -2.32 45.84
CA ARG A 528 -13.90 -1.99 46.81
C ARG A 528 -14.47 -1.59 48.17
N GLY A 529 -15.45 -0.68 48.20
CA GLY A 529 -16.10 -0.26 49.44
C GLY A 529 -16.80 -1.40 50.20
N ASN A 530 -17.33 -2.40 49.47
CA ASN A 530 -17.87 -3.61 50.08
C ASN A 530 -16.76 -4.54 50.63
N GLN A 531 -15.62 -4.64 49.92
CA GLN A 531 -14.47 -5.45 50.36
C GLN A 531 -13.81 -4.86 51.62
N ASP A 532 -13.71 -3.53 51.72
CA ASP A 532 -13.15 -2.85 52.89
C ASP A 532 -14.05 -3.07 54.13
N ARG A 533 -15.39 -2.97 53.98
CA ARG A 533 -16.34 -3.33 55.06
C ARG A 533 -16.19 -4.79 55.50
N LEU A 534 -16.11 -5.72 54.55
CA LEU A 534 -15.96 -7.14 54.87
C LEU A 534 -14.67 -7.41 55.66
N ARG A 535 -13.61 -6.64 55.41
CA ARG A 535 -12.35 -6.70 56.15
C ARG A 535 -12.52 -6.17 57.58
N GLU A 536 -13.18 -5.04 57.76
CA GLU A 536 -13.51 -4.49 59.09
C GLU A 536 -14.35 -5.48 59.92
N ASP A 537 -15.34 -6.12 59.30
CA ASP A 537 -16.17 -7.16 59.93
C ASP A 537 -15.34 -8.39 60.34
N VAL A 538 -14.44 -8.87 59.47
CA VAL A 538 -13.52 -9.99 59.79
C VAL A 538 -12.57 -9.63 60.93
N GLU A 539 -12.03 -8.41 60.95
CA GLU A 539 -11.18 -7.94 62.06
C GLU A 539 -11.96 -7.79 63.37
N SER A 540 -13.24 -7.39 63.30
CA SER A 540 -14.15 -7.34 64.45
C SER A 540 -14.43 -8.73 65.01
N LEU A 541 -14.78 -9.70 64.14
CA LEU A 541 -14.99 -11.10 64.52
C LEU A 541 -13.71 -11.74 65.09
N ALA A 542 -12.54 -11.42 64.55
CA ALA A 542 -11.26 -11.90 65.09
C ALA A 542 -11.00 -11.36 66.51
N LYS A 543 -11.31 -10.09 66.79
CA LYS A 543 -11.24 -9.51 68.14
C LYS A 543 -12.21 -10.19 69.11
N GLN A 544 -13.46 -10.42 68.68
CA GLN A 544 -14.46 -11.15 69.49
C GLN A 544 -14.01 -12.58 69.80
N ARG A 545 -13.49 -13.31 68.80
CA ARG A 545 -12.93 -14.66 68.98
C ARG A 545 -11.75 -14.67 69.95
N SER A 546 -10.86 -13.69 69.87
CA SER A 546 -9.72 -13.54 70.79
C SER A 546 -10.17 -13.27 72.24
N ALA A 547 -11.21 -12.45 72.43
CA ALA A 547 -11.79 -12.20 73.75
C ALA A 547 -12.49 -13.44 74.35
N LEU A 548 -13.05 -14.31 73.52
CA LEU A 548 -13.71 -15.56 73.96
C LEU A 548 -12.72 -16.74 74.14
N ALA A 549 -11.54 -16.70 73.52
CA ALA A 549 -10.53 -17.76 73.63
C ALA A 549 -10.22 -18.21 75.07
N PRO A 550 -9.93 -17.33 76.06
CA PRO A 550 -9.66 -17.77 77.44
C PRO A 550 -10.89 -18.37 78.14
N VAL A 551 -12.11 -18.02 77.72
CA VAL A 551 -13.35 -18.61 78.26
C VAL A 551 -13.53 -20.04 77.73
N VAL A 552 -13.25 -20.26 76.44
CA VAL A 552 -13.28 -21.59 75.81
C VAL A 552 -12.17 -22.49 76.37
N GLU A 553 -10.96 -21.97 76.54
CA GLU A 553 -9.84 -22.69 77.17
C GLU A 553 -10.14 -23.02 78.64
N GLY A 554 -10.70 -22.06 79.40
CA GLY A 554 -11.17 -22.29 80.76
C GLY A 554 -12.24 -23.38 80.87
N ALA A 555 -13.18 -23.43 79.91
CA ALA A 555 -14.20 -24.47 79.84
C ALA A 555 -13.61 -25.86 79.51
N ALA A 556 -12.69 -25.95 78.56
CA ALA A 556 -12.01 -27.20 78.19
C ALA A 556 -11.12 -27.73 79.34
N ASN A 557 -10.43 -26.83 80.05
CA ASN A 557 -9.64 -27.18 81.24
C ASN A 557 -10.54 -27.65 82.39
N PHE A 558 -11.70 -27.01 82.59
CA PHE A 558 -12.70 -27.45 83.56
C PHE A 558 -13.27 -28.82 83.21
N GLU A 559 -13.64 -29.07 81.95
CA GLU A 559 -14.12 -30.38 81.49
C GLU A 559 -13.06 -31.48 81.65
N THR A 560 -11.80 -31.19 81.35
CA THR A 560 -10.67 -32.12 81.56
C THR A 560 -10.46 -32.43 83.05
N ALA A 561 -10.50 -31.42 83.92
CA ALA A 561 -10.39 -31.62 85.36
C ALA A 561 -11.59 -32.38 85.93
N TRP A 562 -12.80 -32.10 85.43
CA TRP A 562 -14.05 -32.74 85.85
C TRP A 562 -14.14 -34.21 85.42
N THR A 563 -13.71 -34.52 84.20
CA THR A 563 -13.69 -35.89 83.66
C THR A 563 -12.66 -36.77 84.38
N ALA A 564 -11.58 -36.20 84.92
CA ALA A 564 -10.60 -36.90 85.75
C ALA A 564 -11.12 -37.29 87.17
N ILE A 565 -12.18 -36.66 87.67
CA ILE A 565 -12.78 -37.00 88.97
C ILE A 565 -13.61 -38.31 88.82
N PRO A 566 -13.44 -39.32 89.70
CA PRO A 566 -14.28 -40.52 89.71
C PRO A 566 -15.77 -40.23 89.83
N LEU A 567 -16.62 -41.00 89.13
CA LEU A 567 -18.06 -40.76 89.03
C LEU A 567 -18.80 -40.73 90.38
N ASP A 568 -18.36 -41.53 91.34
CA ASP A 568 -18.83 -41.61 92.72
C ASP A 568 -18.43 -40.39 93.59
N GLN A 569 -17.47 -39.59 93.13
CA GLN A 569 -16.93 -38.42 93.83
C GLN A 569 -17.33 -37.08 93.18
N ARG A 570 -18.09 -37.12 92.07
CA ARG A 570 -18.59 -35.93 91.38
C ARG A 570 -19.78 -35.32 92.11
N VAL A 571 -19.74 -34.00 92.30
CA VAL A 571 -20.82 -33.22 92.91
C VAL A 571 -22.08 -33.27 92.00
N PRO A 572 -23.22 -33.81 92.44
CA PRO A 572 -24.38 -34.05 91.55
C PRO A 572 -24.94 -32.80 90.86
N SER A 573 -24.93 -31.64 91.55
CA SER A 573 -25.43 -30.38 90.99
C SER A 573 -24.59 -29.86 89.81
N VAL A 574 -23.29 -30.15 89.80
CA VAL A 574 -22.38 -29.80 88.69
C VAL A 574 -22.59 -30.73 87.50
N ALA A 575 -22.84 -32.02 87.75
CA ALA A 575 -23.22 -32.97 86.70
C ALA A 575 -24.57 -32.59 86.05
N GLU A 576 -25.56 -32.17 86.84
CA GLU A 576 -26.85 -31.70 86.32
C GLU A 576 -26.72 -30.40 85.50
N ALA A 577 -25.89 -29.47 85.95
CA ALA A 577 -25.60 -28.23 85.20
C ALA A 577 -24.91 -28.50 83.86
N LEU A 578 -23.94 -29.42 83.81
CA LEU A 578 -23.26 -29.82 82.58
C LEU A 578 -24.20 -30.56 81.62
N ASN A 579 -25.09 -31.44 82.12
CA ASN A 579 -26.11 -32.08 81.28
C ASN A 579 -27.08 -31.06 80.68
N LYS A 580 -27.50 -30.03 81.45
CA LYS A 580 -28.31 -28.92 80.92
C LYS A 580 -27.56 -28.10 79.87
N ALA A 581 -26.27 -27.82 80.08
CA ALA A 581 -25.44 -27.13 79.11
C ALA A 581 -25.27 -27.95 77.81
N SER A 582 -25.02 -29.25 77.91
CA SER A 582 -24.90 -30.15 76.76
C SER A 582 -26.20 -30.28 75.97
N LEU A 583 -27.35 -30.30 76.64
CA LEU A 583 -28.68 -30.25 75.99
C LEU A 583 -28.92 -28.93 75.26
N LEU A 584 -28.51 -27.80 75.84
CA LEU A 584 -28.56 -26.48 75.18
C LEU A 584 -27.61 -26.41 73.97
N GLN A 585 -26.45 -27.05 74.06
CA GLN A 585 -25.47 -27.10 72.97
C GLN A 585 -25.93 -28.01 71.82
N GLN A 586 -26.62 -29.12 72.12
CA GLN A 586 -27.33 -29.93 71.11
C GLN A 586 -28.51 -29.16 70.48
N ALA A 587 -29.27 -28.40 71.27
CA ALA A 587 -30.36 -27.56 70.75
C ALA A 587 -29.85 -26.38 69.88
N ALA A 588 -28.61 -25.94 70.06
CA ALA A 588 -27.93 -24.94 69.23
C ALA A 588 -27.20 -25.53 68.00
N GLY A 589 -27.19 -26.87 67.85
CA GLY A 589 -26.45 -27.57 66.81
C GLY A 589 -27.16 -27.62 65.46
N ILE A 590 -26.98 -26.58 64.62
CA ILE A 590 -27.06 -26.73 63.16
C ILE A 590 -25.64 -26.67 62.59
N ASP A 591 -25.17 -27.85 62.20
CA ASP A 591 -24.06 -28.19 61.29
C ASP A 591 -22.62 -27.72 61.54
N GLY A 592 -21.70 -28.59 61.14
CA GLY A 592 -20.26 -28.45 61.37
C GLY A 592 -19.59 -27.38 60.50
N VAL A 593 -18.84 -26.49 61.16
CA VAL A 593 -17.97 -25.48 60.52
C VAL A 593 -16.55 -25.49 61.11
N PHE A 594 -16.01 -26.69 61.42
CA PHE A 594 -14.58 -26.88 61.70
C PHE A 594 -14.12 -28.29 61.27
N SER A 595 -13.95 -28.49 59.96
CA SER A 595 -13.31 -29.68 59.38
C SER A 595 -12.31 -29.24 58.30
N ASP A 596 -11.05 -29.60 58.49
CA ASP A 596 -9.89 -29.23 57.66
C ASP A 596 -9.94 -29.93 56.28
N PRO A 597 -9.81 -29.23 55.12
CA PRO A 597 -10.03 -29.82 53.79
C PRO A 597 -8.86 -30.69 53.27
N ALA A 598 -8.22 -31.46 54.16
CA ALA A 598 -6.93 -32.10 53.90
C ALA A 598 -6.85 -33.61 54.23
N ARG A 599 -7.95 -34.38 54.12
CA ARG A 599 -7.94 -35.84 53.83
C ARG A 599 -9.35 -36.47 53.83
N SER A 600 -9.79 -36.97 52.68
CA SER A 600 -10.37 -38.31 52.57
C SER A 600 -10.40 -38.78 51.10
N LYS A 601 -10.09 -40.05 50.88
CA LYS A 601 -10.30 -40.74 49.60
C LYS A 601 -11.69 -41.39 49.62
N LYS A 602 -12.28 -41.57 48.44
CA LYS A 602 -13.32 -42.60 48.12
C LYS A 602 -12.88 -44.00 48.65
N PRO A 603 -13.78 -45.00 48.86
CA PRO A 603 -14.94 -45.31 47.98
C PRO A 603 -16.19 -45.96 48.63
N GLU A 604 -17.09 -46.48 47.76
CA GLU A 604 -18.21 -47.44 47.98
C GLU A 604 -19.42 -46.89 48.80
N GLY A 605 -20.69 -47.01 48.39
CA GLY A 605 -21.50 -48.19 48.03
C GLY A 605 -22.49 -48.40 49.21
N GLU A 606 -23.82 -48.46 49.12
CA GLU A 606 -24.79 -48.89 48.08
C GLU A 606 -26.09 -48.03 48.14
N GLY A 607 -27.10 -48.28 47.28
CA GLY A 607 -28.46 -47.68 47.38
C GLY A 607 -29.40 -48.46 48.33
N PRO A 608 -30.75 -48.31 48.29
CA PRO A 608 -31.57 -47.60 47.28
C PRO A 608 -32.80 -46.78 47.81
N SER A 609 -33.57 -46.19 46.88
CA SER A 609 -34.93 -45.63 47.06
C SER A 609 -35.02 -44.27 47.81
N SER A 610 -35.91 -43.32 47.49
CA SER A 610 -37.19 -43.42 46.78
C SER A 610 -37.57 -42.22 45.89
N ARG A 611 -38.16 -42.56 44.74
CA ARG A 611 -39.08 -41.80 43.87
C ARG A 611 -39.90 -40.67 44.53
N VAL A 612 -39.80 -39.44 43.99
CA VAL A 612 -40.88 -38.42 43.90
C VAL A 612 -40.80 -37.75 42.52
N GLU A 613 -41.93 -37.24 42.03
CA GLU A 613 -42.22 -37.03 40.60
C GLU A 613 -41.89 -35.62 40.07
N ARG A 614 -41.76 -35.51 38.74
CA ARG A 614 -41.78 -34.25 37.99
C ARG A 614 -43.20 -33.94 37.51
N PRO A 615 -43.58 -32.66 37.38
CA PRO A 615 -44.54 -32.21 36.40
C PRO A 615 -43.84 -31.48 35.23
N ASP A 616 -43.88 -32.07 34.03
CA ASP A 616 -43.71 -31.34 32.77
C ASP A 616 -45.08 -30.77 32.35
N LEU A 617 -45.15 -29.48 32.02
CA LEU A 617 -46.22 -28.80 31.27
C LEU A 617 -45.63 -27.53 30.65
N ASP A 618 -45.94 -27.11 29.43
CA ASP A 618 -46.57 -27.81 28.29
C ASP A 618 -46.19 -27.02 27.02
N SER A 619 -46.23 -27.65 25.84
CA SER A 619 -45.90 -27.03 24.56
C SER A 619 -47.03 -27.18 23.55
N GLY A 620 -47.71 -26.08 23.24
CA GLY A 620 -48.42 -25.92 21.96
C GLY A 620 -49.85 -25.37 22.03
N ARG A 621 -50.01 -24.17 21.46
CA ARG A 621 -51.14 -23.77 20.58
C ARG A 621 -50.52 -22.90 19.48
N GLU A 622 -50.59 -23.35 18.22
CA GLU A 622 -51.53 -22.87 17.18
C GLU A 622 -51.18 -21.44 16.69
#